data_AF-A0AAU5QPM8-F1
#
_entry.id   AF-A0AAU5QPM8-F1
#
_cell.length_a   1.000
_cell.length_b   1.000
_cell.length_c   1.000
_cell.angle_alpha   90.00
_cell.angle_beta   90.00
_cell.angle_gamma   90.00
#
_symmetry.space_group_name_H-M   'P 1'
#
loop_
_entity.id
_entity.type
_entity.pdbx_description
1 polymer ?
#
loop_
_entity_poly.entity_id
_entity_poly.type
_entity_poly.pdbx_seq_one_letter_code
_entity_poly.pdbx_strand_id
1 'polypeptide(L)'
;MSTVDETQHTWSSDDPVIVRATAIVAQTLGRDAESLRPESVLADGPGADEEGLANVASLLEMELDIDGLYEDAGDWETVGDILDSVHDQTA
;
A
#
# COMPACT_ATOMS: atom_id res chain seq x y z
N MET A 1 9.03 -19.45 -22.98
CA MET A 1 8.25 -19.58 -21.75
C MET A 1 8.59 -18.36 -20.92
N SER A 2 7.76 -17.32 -20.99
CA SER A 2 7.93 -16.15 -20.12
C SER A 2 7.26 -16.52 -18.81
N THR A 3 8.06 -16.77 -17.79
CA THR A 3 7.60 -16.77 -16.40
C THR A 3 7.21 -15.33 -16.11
N VAL A 4 5.90 -15.06 -16.07
CA VAL A 4 5.42 -13.88 -15.37
C VAL A 4 5.71 -14.16 -13.90
N ASP A 5 6.57 -13.34 -13.31
CA ASP A 5 6.78 -13.31 -11.88
C ASP A 5 5.50 -12.70 -11.31
N GLU A 6 4.51 -13.55 -11.03
CA GLU A 6 3.37 -13.19 -10.20
C GLU A 6 3.94 -13.07 -8.80
N THR A 7 4.21 -11.84 -8.34
CA THR A 7 4.37 -11.55 -6.92
C THR A 7 3.10 -12.05 -6.23
N GLN A 8 3.17 -13.26 -5.67
CA GLN A 8 2.07 -13.85 -4.96
C GLN A 8 1.97 -13.13 -3.62
N HIS A 9 1.16 -12.07 -3.57
CA HIS A 9 0.76 -11.46 -2.31
C HIS A 9 0.16 -12.56 -1.42
N THR A 10 0.73 -12.75 -0.22
CA THR A 10 0.34 -13.83 0.69
C THR A 10 -0.94 -13.52 1.47
N TRP A 11 -1.46 -12.31 1.32
CA TRP A 11 -2.65 -11.82 2.01
C TRP A 11 -3.92 -11.93 1.17
N SER A 12 -5.06 -12.04 1.85
CA SER A 12 -6.38 -12.00 1.22
C SER A 12 -6.84 -10.56 1.06
N SER A 13 -7.38 -10.21 -0.11
CA SER A 13 -8.00 -8.88 -0.32
C SER A 13 -9.24 -8.64 0.54
N ASP A 14 -9.78 -9.68 1.18
CA ASP A 14 -10.89 -9.59 2.14
C ASP A 14 -10.41 -9.47 3.60
N ASP A 15 -9.10 -9.47 3.85
CA ASP A 15 -8.55 -9.29 5.20
C ASP A 15 -8.93 -7.88 5.72
N PRO A 16 -9.54 -7.76 6.93
CA PRO A 16 -9.94 -6.47 7.48
C PRO A 16 -8.82 -5.42 7.55
N VAL A 17 -7.57 -5.85 7.80
CA VAL A 17 -6.40 -4.97 7.86
C VAL A 17 -6.07 -4.46 6.46
N ILE A 18 -6.05 -5.34 5.47
CA ILE A 18 -5.79 -4.98 4.07
C ILE A 18 -6.88 -4.07 3.50
N VAL A 19 -8.15 -4.36 3.81
CA VAL A 19 -9.28 -3.50 3.43
C VAL A 19 -9.13 -2.10 4.05
N ARG A 20 -8.72 -2.03 5.33
CA ARG A 20 -8.50 -0.76 6.01
C ARG A 20 -7.32 0.01 5.42
N ALA A 21 -6.20 -0.67 5.18
CA ALA A 21 -5.01 -0.08 4.56
C ALA A 21 -5.32 0.48 3.16
N THR A 22 -6.03 -0.30 2.33
CA THR A 22 -6.46 0.14 0.99
C THR A 22 -7.31 1.41 1.06
N ALA A 23 -8.22 1.51 2.03
CA ALA A 23 -9.04 2.70 2.22
C ALA A 23 -8.21 3.94 2.63
N ILE A 24 -7.19 3.76 3.47
CA ILE A 24 -6.28 4.85 3.90
C ILE A 24 -5.43 5.32 2.71
N VAL A 25 -4.86 4.39 1.94
CA VAL A 25 -4.09 4.70 0.73
C VAL A 25 -4.96 5.47 -0.26
N ALA A 26 -6.18 4.99 -0.53
CA ALA A 26 -7.12 5.65 -1.42
C ALA A 26 -7.44 7.08 -0.98
N GLN A 27 -7.80 7.25 0.29
CA GLN A 27 -8.14 8.57 0.85
C GLN A 27 -6.98 9.54 0.76
N THR A 28 -5.77 9.10 1.13
CA THR A 28 -4.58 9.96 1.19
C THR A 28 -4.11 10.36 -0.20
N LEU A 29 -4.14 9.43 -1.16
CA LEU A 29 -3.77 9.68 -2.56
C LEU A 29 -4.90 10.34 -3.37
N GLY A 30 -6.07 10.58 -2.76
CA GLY A 30 -7.24 11.12 -3.46
C GLY A 30 -7.74 10.21 -4.59
N ARG A 31 -7.55 8.89 -4.45
CA ARG A 31 -7.98 7.86 -5.41
C ARG A 31 -9.23 7.15 -4.89
N ASP A 32 -9.97 6.52 -5.80
CA ASP A 32 -11.10 5.68 -5.42
C ASP A 32 -10.60 4.32 -4.93
N ALA A 33 -11.01 3.90 -3.73
CA ALA A 33 -10.59 2.63 -3.13
C ALA A 33 -11.00 1.43 -3.99
N GLU A 34 -12.16 1.48 -4.66
CA GLU A 34 -12.61 0.40 -5.55
C GLU A 34 -11.76 0.28 -6.83
N SER A 35 -11.06 1.35 -7.19
CA SER A 35 -10.17 1.42 -8.36
C SER A 35 -8.73 1.01 -8.06
N LEU A 36 -8.33 0.98 -6.78
CA LEU A 36 -6.99 0.56 -6.41
C LEU A 36 -6.86 -0.96 -6.54
N ARG A 37 -6.03 -1.36 -7.48
CA ARG A 37 -5.52 -2.73 -7.59
C ARG A 37 -4.09 -2.79 -7.05
N PRO A 38 -3.62 -3.94 -6.53
CA PRO A 38 -2.24 -4.06 -6.06
C PRO A 38 -1.20 -3.67 -7.11
N GLU A 39 -1.42 -4.05 -8.37
CA GLU A 39 -0.58 -3.69 -9.51
C GLU A 39 -0.66 -2.21 -9.94
N SER A 40 -1.43 -1.38 -9.24
CA SER A 40 -1.55 0.04 -9.57
C SER A 40 -0.26 0.78 -9.24
N VAL A 41 0.39 1.31 -10.27
CA VAL A 41 1.61 2.13 -10.13
C VAL A 41 1.28 3.42 -9.38
N LEU A 42 2.12 3.76 -8.40
CA LEU A 42 1.97 4.95 -7.57
C LEU A 42 2.41 6.21 -8.34
N ALA A 43 3.57 6.15 -9.01
CA ALA A 43 4.21 7.27 -9.70
C ALA A 43 3.31 8.05 -10.70
N ASP A 44 2.31 7.40 -11.29
CA ASP A 44 1.45 8.00 -12.32
C ASP A 44 0.24 8.76 -11.77
N GLY A 45 -0.02 8.73 -10.46
CA GLY A 45 -1.23 9.33 -9.91
C GLY A 45 -1.01 10.40 -8.86
N PRO A 46 -2.07 11.17 -8.58
CA PRO A 46 -2.00 12.32 -7.69
C PRO A 46 -1.62 11.90 -6.27
N GLY A 47 -0.86 12.76 -5.59
CA GLY A 47 -0.48 12.59 -4.19
C GLY A 47 0.48 11.44 -3.90
N ALA A 48 1.11 10.83 -4.91
CA ALA A 48 2.07 9.74 -4.75
C ALA A 48 3.53 10.22 -4.88
N ASP A 49 3.79 11.50 -4.57
CA ASP A 49 5.14 12.01 -4.37
C ASP A 49 5.68 11.60 -2.99
N GLU A 50 6.95 11.91 -2.72
CA GLU A 50 7.63 11.56 -1.48
C GLU A 50 6.85 12.02 -0.22
N GLU A 51 6.29 13.23 -0.25
CA GLU A 51 5.46 13.77 0.84
C GLU A 51 4.15 12.98 1.00
N GLY A 52 3.51 12.64 -0.10
CA GLY A 52 2.30 11.84 -0.11
C GLY A 52 2.49 10.41 0.38
N LEU A 53 3.58 9.74 -0.02
CA LEU A 53 3.91 8.39 0.46
C LEU A 53 4.32 8.40 1.93
N ALA A 54 5.06 9.42 2.38
CA ALA A 54 5.33 9.64 3.79
C ALA A 54 4.05 9.82 4.63
N ASN A 55 3.07 10.57 4.11
CA ASN A 55 1.77 10.73 4.76
C ASN A 55 0.97 9.43 4.80
N VAL A 56 1.01 8.62 3.73
CA VAL A 56 0.41 7.28 3.71
C VAL A 56 1.03 6.40 4.80
N ALA A 57 2.36 6.32 4.87
CA ALA A 57 3.06 5.54 5.88
C ALA A 57 2.65 5.95 7.30
N SER A 58 2.70 7.26 7.60
CA SER A 58 2.35 7.77 8.92
C SER A 58 0.89 7.49 9.32
N LEU A 59 -0.05 7.59 8.37
CA LEU A 59 -1.46 7.29 8.64
C LEU A 59 -1.70 5.79 8.83
N LEU A 60 -1.02 4.93 8.07
CA LEU A 60 -1.10 3.48 8.23
C LEU A 60 -0.55 3.05 9.60
N GLU A 61 0.62 3.55 9.98
CA GLU A 61 1.22 3.30 11.30
C GLU A 61 0.26 3.67 12.44
N MET A 62 -0.30 4.89 12.39
CA MET A 62 -1.22 5.37 13.41
C MET A 62 -2.54 4.58 13.47
N GLU A 63 -3.15 4.25 12.32
CA GLU A 63 -4.47 3.63 12.27
C GLU A 63 -4.44 2.12 12.50
N LEU A 64 -3.31 1.48 12.21
CA LEU A 64 -3.13 0.03 12.34
C LEU A 64 -2.29 -0.38 13.57
N ASP A 65 -1.78 0.61 14.33
CA ASP A 65 -0.89 0.39 15.49
C ASP A 65 0.36 -0.43 15.10
N ILE A 66 0.99 -0.03 13.99
CA ILE A 66 2.23 -0.61 13.44
C ILE A 66 3.30 0.47 13.32
N ASP A 67 4.56 0.05 13.15
CA ASP A 67 5.71 0.95 13.05
C ASP A 67 6.64 0.52 11.90
N GLY A 68 7.44 1.45 11.38
CA GLY A 68 8.57 1.17 10.48
C GLY A 68 8.27 1.36 8.99
N LEU A 69 7.02 1.62 8.61
CA LEU A 69 6.62 1.81 7.22
C LEU A 69 7.26 3.06 6.59
N TYR A 70 7.60 4.07 7.39
CA TYR A 70 8.27 5.26 6.87
C TYR A 70 9.62 4.94 6.22
N GLU A 71 10.35 3.94 6.72
CA GLU A 71 11.64 3.53 6.17
C GLU A 71 11.48 2.82 4.82
N ASP A 72 10.37 2.10 4.63
CA ASP A 72 10.05 1.36 3.41
C ASP A 72 9.38 2.24 2.35
N ALA A 73 8.82 3.39 2.72
CA ALA A 73 8.03 4.25 1.84
C ALA A 73 8.77 4.73 0.59
N GLY A 74 10.11 4.82 0.65
CA GLY A 74 10.94 5.19 -0.49
C GLY A 74 11.07 4.10 -1.56
N ASP A 75 10.76 2.85 -1.21
CA ASP A 75 10.86 1.68 -2.09
C ASP A 75 9.50 1.26 -2.65
N TRP A 76 8.41 1.93 -2.28
CA TRP A 76 7.06 1.62 -2.79
C TRP A 76 6.86 2.10 -4.23
N GLU A 77 6.66 1.17 -5.16
CA GLU A 77 6.38 1.47 -6.57
C GLU A 77 4.89 1.32 -6.91
N THR A 78 4.20 0.44 -6.19
CA THR A 78 2.82 0.03 -6.42
C THR A 78 2.00 0.01 -5.12
N VAL A 79 0.68 -0.03 -5.25
CA VAL A 79 -0.20 -0.23 -4.08
C VAL A 79 0.10 -1.57 -3.39
N GLY A 80 0.47 -2.60 -4.16
CA GLY A 80 0.86 -3.90 -3.65
C GLY A 80 2.03 -3.81 -2.66
N ASP A 81 3.05 -3.01 -2.96
CA ASP A 81 4.23 -2.85 -2.09
C ASP A 81 3.86 -2.27 -0.72
N ILE A 82 2.91 -1.33 -0.70
CA ILE A 82 2.37 -0.75 0.55
C ILE A 82 1.65 -1.85 1.35
N LEU A 83 0.80 -2.62 0.69
CA LEU A 83 -0.02 -3.66 1.33
C LEU A 83 0.82 -4.84 1.82
N ASP A 84 1.86 -5.21 1.07
CA ASP A 84 2.87 -6.19 1.50
C ASP A 84 3.60 -5.69 2.76
N SER A 85 4.03 -4.42 2.78
CA SER A 85 4.69 -3.83 3.96
C SER A 85 3.78 -3.82 5.20
N VAL A 86 2.48 -3.52 5.02
CA VAL A 86 1.48 -3.60 6.11
C VAL A 86 1.27 -5.03 6.57
N HIS A 87 1.16 -5.98 5.64
CA HIS A 87 0.96 -7.38 5.98
C HIS A 87 2.13 -7.94 6.78
N ASP A 88 3.37 -7.65 6.38
CA ASP A 88 4.57 -8.17 7.05
C ASP A 88 4.70 -7.71 8.51
N GLN A 89 4.08 -6.58 8.88
CA GLN A 89 4.02 -6.07 10.25
C GLN A 89 2.83 -6.61 11.06
N THR A 90 1.83 -7.21 10.40
CA THR A 90 0.57 -7.63 11.04
C THR A 90 0.32 -9.13 11.01
N ALA A 91 1.12 -9.90 10.27
CA ALA A 91 1.12 -11.36 10.22
C ALA A 91 1.79 -12.02 11.43
#